data_AF-A0A915EIV6-F1
#
_entry.id   AF-A0A915EIV6-F1
#
_cell.length_a   1.000
_cell.length_b   1.000
_cell.length_c   1.000
_cell.angle_alpha   90.00
_cell.angle_beta   90.00
_cell.angle_gamma   90.00
#
_symmetry.space_group_name_H-M   'P 1'
#
loop_
_entity.id
_entity.type
_entity.pdbx_description
1 polymer ?
#
loop_
_entity_poly.entity_id
_entity_poly.type
_entity_poly.pdbx_seq_one_letter_code
_entity_poly.pdbx_strand_id
1 'polypeptide(L)'
;MERDALIAHGTAFCLQDRLFNCSDKDEAYMCAGCGSIVSVTNLDQNMAMFKRVESAFKAQNRIEKESNYHNFTRRHCSVCKRDDQVFLVNVPRVFRYLCAELSAVNVKVQLGVSHPKDIKR
;
A
#
# COMPACT_ATOMS: atom_id res chain seq x y z
N MET A 1 -9.65 -19.77 -22.55
CA MET A 1 -10.99 -19.47 -23.09
C MET A 1 -12.05 -19.27 -22.01
N GLU A 2 -11.89 -19.79 -20.79
CA GLU A 2 -12.90 -19.59 -19.72
C GLU A 2 -13.14 -18.10 -19.39
N ARG A 3 -12.07 -17.30 -19.31
CA ARG A 3 -12.17 -15.85 -19.11
C ARG A 3 -12.98 -15.17 -20.22
N ASP A 4 -12.73 -15.53 -21.47
CA ASP A 4 -13.37 -14.89 -22.63
C ASP A 4 -14.86 -15.21 -22.66
N ALA A 5 -15.26 -16.42 -22.26
CA ALA A 5 -16.66 -16.79 -22.06
C ALA A 5 -17.33 -15.95 -20.95
N LEU A 6 -16.67 -15.77 -19.79
CA LEU A 6 -17.20 -14.94 -18.70
C LEU A 6 -17.36 -13.46 -19.10
N ILE A 7 -16.45 -12.94 -19.94
CA ILE A 7 -16.56 -11.59 -20.50
C ILE A 7 -17.73 -11.51 -21.48
N ALA A 8 -17.86 -12.48 -22.39
CA ALA A 8 -18.94 -12.52 -23.38
C ALA A 8 -20.33 -12.60 -22.74
N HIS A 9 -20.46 -13.34 -21.63
CA HIS A 9 -21.70 -13.42 -20.85
C HIS A 9 -21.96 -12.21 -19.94
N GLY A 10 -21.04 -11.25 -19.85
CA GLY A 10 -21.20 -10.05 -19.02
C GLY A 10 -21.17 -10.33 -17.51
N THR A 11 -20.66 -11.49 -17.08
CA THR A 11 -20.63 -11.89 -15.67
C THR A 11 -19.41 -11.29 -14.96
N ALA A 12 -19.34 -9.95 -14.86
CA ALA A 12 -18.21 -9.22 -14.29
C ALA A 12 -17.91 -9.60 -12.83
N PHE A 13 -18.95 -9.83 -12.03
CA PHE A 13 -18.82 -10.28 -10.65
C PHE A 13 -18.12 -11.64 -10.55
N CYS A 14 -18.56 -12.63 -11.33
CA CYS A 14 -17.96 -13.97 -11.35
C CYS A 14 -16.51 -13.95 -11.85
N LEU A 15 -16.20 -13.07 -12.82
CA LEU A 15 -14.85 -12.89 -13.32
C LEU A 15 -13.93 -12.32 -12.24
N GLN A 16 -14.36 -11.27 -11.53
CA GLN A 16 -13.60 -10.71 -10.41
C GLN A 16 -13.42 -11.74 -9.30
N ASP A 17 -14.47 -12.49 -8.97
CA ASP A 17 -14.37 -13.47 -7.90
C ASP A 17 -13.35 -14.57 -8.24
N ARG A 18 -13.46 -15.17 -9.42
CA ARG A 18 -12.59 -16.28 -9.86
C ARG A 18 -11.14 -15.84 -10.08
N LEU A 19 -10.90 -14.72 -10.76
CA LEU A 19 -9.54 -14.30 -11.14
C LEU A 19 -8.84 -13.44 -10.08
N PHE A 20 -9.59 -12.76 -9.22
CA PHE A 20 -9.02 -11.90 -8.19
C PHE A 20 -9.22 -12.48 -6.80
N ASN A 21 -10.46 -12.59 -6.30
CA ASN A 21 -10.70 -12.97 -4.91
C ASN A 21 -10.24 -14.40 -4.57
N CYS A 22 -10.47 -15.36 -5.48
CA CYS A 22 -10.16 -16.77 -5.27
C CYS A 22 -8.73 -17.16 -5.67
N SER A 23 -8.14 -16.47 -6.65
CA SER A 23 -6.83 -16.86 -7.21
C SER A 23 -5.68 -16.12 -6.54
N ASP A 24 -5.63 -14.80 -6.69
CA ASP A 24 -4.39 -14.04 -6.51
C ASP A 24 -4.54 -12.78 -5.64
N LYS A 25 -5.63 -12.63 -4.88
CA LYS A 25 -5.84 -11.46 -4.03
C LYS A 25 -4.67 -11.31 -3.03
N ASP A 26 -4.06 -10.14 -3.04
CA ASP A 26 -2.96 -9.79 -2.15
C ASP A 26 -3.05 -8.32 -1.73
N GLU A 27 -2.49 -8.01 -0.57
CA GLU A 27 -2.48 -6.65 -0.02
C GLU A 27 -1.11 -6.01 -0.26
N ALA A 28 -1.10 -4.79 -0.78
CA ALA A 28 0.12 -4.05 -1.05
C ALA A 28 0.00 -2.59 -0.63
N TYR A 29 1.11 -2.03 -0.17
CA TYR A 29 1.19 -0.61 0.13
C TYR A 29 1.68 0.14 -1.11
N MET A 30 1.05 1.27 -1.38
CA MET A 30 1.39 2.13 -2.51
C MET A 30 1.37 3.59 -2.10
N CYS A 31 2.29 4.36 -2.67
CA CYS A 31 2.29 5.81 -2.50
C CYS A 31 1.49 6.48 -3.62
N ALA A 32 0.47 7.27 -3.27
CA ALA A 32 -0.32 8.03 -4.27
C ALA A 32 0.48 9.18 -4.92
N GLY A 33 1.50 9.71 -4.24
CA GLY A 33 2.33 10.79 -4.77
C GLY A 33 3.21 10.37 -5.96
N CYS A 34 3.90 9.23 -5.86
CA CYS A 34 4.73 8.71 -6.96
C CYS A 34 4.04 7.65 -7.83
N GLY A 35 2.95 7.07 -7.35
CA GLY A 35 2.20 6.00 -7.99
C GLY A 35 2.94 4.65 -8.02
N SER A 36 3.98 4.47 -7.20
CA SER A 36 4.77 3.24 -7.17
C SER A 36 4.39 2.36 -5.98
N ILE A 37 4.27 1.07 -6.26
CA ILE A 37 4.02 0.00 -5.29
C ILE A 37 5.32 -0.53 -4.66
N VAL A 38 6.47 -0.30 -5.32
CA VAL A 38 7.79 -0.82 -4.89
C VAL A 38 8.48 0.17 -3.95
N SER A 39 8.15 1.47 -4.04
CA SER A 39 8.83 2.52 -3.27
C SER A 39 8.46 2.57 -1.79
N VAL A 40 7.50 1.78 -1.32
CA VAL A 40 7.06 1.81 0.09
C VAL A 40 7.95 0.90 0.93
N THR A 41 8.59 1.49 1.93
CA THR A 41 9.49 0.80 2.86
C THR A 41 8.99 0.92 4.30
N ASN A 42 9.32 -0.06 5.13
CA ASN A 42 9.08 0.02 6.57
C ASN A 42 10.13 0.97 7.16
N LEU A 43 9.73 1.92 8.01
CA LEU A 43 10.68 2.59 8.90
C LEU A 43 11.12 1.58 9.95
N ASP A 44 12.42 1.30 10.00
CA ASP A 44 12.99 0.49 11.05
C ASP A 44 12.82 1.14 12.42
N GLN A 45 12.67 0.29 13.43
CA GLN A 45 12.38 0.66 14.82
C GLN A 45 13.43 1.62 15.42
N ASN A 46 14.70 1.51 15.00
CA ASN A 46 15.78 2.41 15.44
C ASN A 46 15.57 3.86 15.00
N MET A 47 14.95 4.10 13.84
CA MET A 47 14.63 5.45 13.35
C MET A 47 13.27 5.95 13.87
N ALA A 48 12.34 5.05 14.16
CA ALA A 48 11.13 5.37 14.90
C ALA A 48 11.43 5.83 16.34
N MET A 49 12.51 5.35 16.96
CA MET A 49 12.94 5.76 18.30
C MET A 49 13.37 7.24 18.35
N PHE A 50 14.13 7.73 17.37
CA PHE A 50 14.54 9.15 17.30
C PHE A 50 13.35 10.11 17.11
N LYS A 51 12.39 9.77 16.24
CA LYS A 51 11.15 10.55 16.10
C LYS A 51 10.28 10.50 17.37
N ARG A 52 10.32 9.40 18.14
CA ARG A 52 9.64 9.31 19.45
C ARG A 52 10.24 10.26 20.47
N VAL A 53 11.57 10.41 20.53
CA VAL A 53 12.23 11.36 21.44
C VAL A 53 11.81 12.80 21.14
N GLU A 54 11.70 13.17 19.86
CA GLU A 54 11.22 14.50 19.45
C GLU A 54 9.74 14.75 19.83
N SER A 55 8.88 13.74 19.68
CA SER A 55 7.47 13.82 20.11
C SER A 55 7.28 13.72 21.63
N ALA A 56 8.17 13.03 22.35
CA ALA A 56 8.14 12.90 23.81
C ALA A 56 8.65 14.17 24.50
N PHE A 57 9.62 14.88 23.92
CA PHE A 57 10.07 16.18 24.42
C PHE A 57 8.96 17.25 24.34
N LYS A 58 8.09 17.19 23.31
CA LYS A 58 6.88 18.04 23.20
C LYS A 58 5.73 17.62 24.14
N ALA A 59 5.81 16.45 24.75
CA ALA A 59 4.76 15.87 25.60
C ALA A 59 5.08 15.93 27.10
N GLN A 60 5.98 16.82 27.54
CA GLN A 60 6.40 16.93 28.95
C GLN A 60 5.30 17.32 29.95
N ASN A 61 4.05 17.55 29.53
CA ASN A 61 2.94 17.92 30.43
C ASN A 61 1.65 17.12 30.20
N ARG A 62 1.71 15.80 29.99
CA ARG A 62 0.59 14.90 30.34
C ARG A 62 1.10 13.58 30.92
N ILE A 63 0.99 13.48 32.24
CA ILE A 63 0.96 12.22 32.96
C ILE A 63 -0.36 11.55 32.54
N GLU A 64 -0.29 10.42 31.86
CA GLU A 64 -1.09 9.25 32.20
C GLU A 64 -0.58 8.02 31.43
N LYS A 65 -0.49 6.94 32.20
CA LYS A 65 -0.06 5.60 31.83
C LYS A 65 -1.11 4.98 30.92
N GLU A 66 -0.71 4.24 29.90
CA GLU A 66 -1.27 2.91 29.65
C GLU A 66 -0.47 2.15 28.57
N SER A 67 -0.19 0.90 28.92
CA SER A 67 0.43 -0.15 28.14
C SER A 67 -0.43 -0.53 26.94
N ASN A 68 0.07 -0.28 25.72
CA ASN A 68 -0.33 -1.05 24.54
C ASN A 68 0.84 -1.11 23.55
N TYR A 69 1.54 -2.24 23.60
CA TYR A 69 2.60 -2.64 22.67
C TYR A 69 1.99 -2.97 21.30
N HIS A 70 1.59 -1.95 20.53
CA HIS A 70 1.49 -2.10 19.09
C HIS A 70 2.76 -1.51 18.48
N ASN A 71 3.66 -2.40 18.05
CA ASN A 71 4.76 -2.07 17.15
C ASN A 71 4.15 -1.51 15.85
N PHE A 72 3.84 -0.21 15.82
CA PHE A 72 3.37 0.44 14.60
C PHE A 72 4.57 0.59 13.67
N THR A 73 4.78 -0.41 12.82
CA THR A 73 5.71 -0.32 11.69
C THR A 73 5.18 0.76 10.76
N ARG A 74 5.64 1.99 10.97
CA ARG A 74 5.30 3.14 10.14
C ARG A 74 5.89 2.91 8.75
N ARG A 75 5.06 3.01 7.72
CA ARG A 75 5.50 2.84 6.33
C ARG A 75 5.69 4.21 5.70
N HIS A 76 6.76 4.35 4.94
CA HIS A 76 7.07 5.58 4.22
C HIS A 76 7.40 5.29 2.76
N CYS A 77 7.19 6.27 1.91
CA CYS A 77 7.72 6.21 0.55
C CYS A 77 9.19 6.64 0.56
N SER A 78 10.09 5.79 0.06
CA SER A 78 11.52 6.10 -0.07
C SER A 78 11.80 7.18 -1.12
N VAL A 79 10.96 7.26 -2.17
CA VAL A 79 11.08 8.22 -3.26
C VAL A 79 10.54 9.60 -2.87
N CYS A 80 9.32 9.66 -2.32
CA CYS A 80 8.69 10.92 -1.93
C CYS A 80 9.14 11.43 -0.55
N LYS A 81 9.73 10.56 0.28
CA LYS A 81 10.05 10.83 1.70
C LYS A 81 8.86 11.32 2.52
N ARG A 82 7.66 10.88 2.14
CA ARG A 82 6.38 11.21 2.78
C ARG A 82 5.68 9.94 3.21
N ASP A 83 4.92 10.08 4.29
CA ASP A 83 4.18 8.99 4.92
C ASP A 83 2.66 9.19 4.77
N ASP A 84 2.24 10.43 4.49
CA ASP A 84 0.84 10.86 4.53
C ASP A 84 -0.02 10.28 3.38
N GLN A 85 0.63 9.86 2.29
CA GLN A 85 -0.02 9.39 1.06
C GLN A 85 0.30 7.93 0.75
N VAL A 86 0.46 7.10 1.79
CA VAL A 86 0.65 5.66 1.65
C VAL A 86 -0.67 4.94 1.94
N PHE A 87 -1.18 4.22 0.94
CA PHE A 87 -2.46 3.53 1.01
C PHE A 87 -2.27 2.02 0.90
N LEU A 88 -3.09 1.28 1.62
CA LEU A 88 -3.22 -0.17 1.47
C LEU A 88 -4.22 -0.45 0.33
N VAL A 89 -3.79 -1.21 -0.67
CA VAL A 89 -4.61 -1.58 -1.84
C VAL A 89 -4.60 -3.09 -2.02
N ASN A 90 -5.72 -3.63 -2.50
CA ASN A 90 -5.81 -5.03 -2.90
C ASN A 90 -5.45 -5.14 -4.38
N VAL A 91 -4.44 -5.94 -4.69
CA VAL A 91 -3.94 -6.17 -6.06
C VAL A 91 -3.62 -7.65 -6.25
N PRO A 92 -3.64 -8.18 -7.49
CA PRO A 92 -3.18 -9.53 -7.74
C PRO A 92 -1.71 -9.68 -7.34
N ARG A 93 -1.33 -10.76 -6.67
CA ARG A 93 0.07 -11.03 -6.30
C ARG A 93 0.98 -11.03 -7.54
N VAL A 94 0.53 -11.64 -8.64
CA VAL A 94 1.22 -11.66 -9.93
C VAL A 94 1.50 -10.24 -10.45
N PHE A 95 0.59 -9.28 -10.22
CA PHE A 95 0.80 -7.90 -10.63
C PHE A 95 1.96 -7.23 -9.86
N ARG A 96 2.14 -7.57 -8.57
CA ARG A 96 3.30 -7.10 -7.79
C ARG A 96 4.61 -7.65 -8.33
N TYR A 97 4.63 -8.92 -8.70
CA TYR A 97 5.81 -9.54 -9.32
C TYR A 97 6.14 -8.88 -10.65
N LEU A 98 5.15 -8.63 -11.51
CA LEU A 98 5.35 -7.87 -12.75
C LEU A 98 5.93 -6.48 -12.49
N CYS A 99 5.43 -5.76 -11.47
CA CYS A 99 5.98 -4.45 -11.11
C CYS A 99 7.45 -4.55 -10.66
N ALA A 100 7.82 -5.60 -9.96
CA ALA A 100 9.20 -5.84 -9.53
C ALA A 100 10.11 -6.19 -10.73
N GLU A 101 9.66 -7.06 -11.63
CA GLU A 101 10.39 -7.44 -12.85
C GLU A 101 10.61 -6.23 -13.76
N LEU A 102 9.58 -5.43 -14.00
CA LEU A 102 9.70 -4.19 -14.76
C LEU A 102 10.66 -3.20 -14.10
N SER A 103 10.59 -3.07 -12.77
CA SER A 103 11.52 -2.21 -12.03
C SER A 103 12.97 -2.68 -12.14
N ALA A 104 13.21 -3.99 -12.21
CA ALA A 104 14.54 -4.57 -12.41
C ALA A 104 15.12 -4.27 -13.80
N VAL A 105 14.27 -4.06 -14.80
CA VAL A 105 14.64 -3.65 -16.18
C VAL A 105 14.51 -2.13 -16.37
N ASN A 106 14.53 -1.36 -15.27
CA ASN A 106 14.46 0.11 -15.26
C ASN A 106 13.19 0.68 -15.92
N VAL A 107 12.09 -0.08 -15.90
CA VAL A 107 10.77 0.35 -16.36
C VAL A 107 9.91 0.72 -15.15
N LYS A 108 9.47 1.98 -15.10
CA LYS A 108 8.66 2.50 -14.01
C LYS A 108 7.16 2.32 -14.30
N VAL A 109 6.48 1.52 -13.49
CA VAL A 109 5.01 1.44 -13.47
C VAL A 109 4.46 2.56 -12.56
N GLN A 110 3.52 3.34 -13.07
CA GLN A 110 2.84 4.40 -12.32
C GLN A 110 1.34 4.12 -12.27
N LEU A 111 0.80 4.07 -11.05
CA LEU A 111 -0.61 3.85 -10.77
C LEU A 111 -1.24 5.13 -10.23
N GLY A 112 -2.36 5.54 -10.83
CA GLY A 112 -3.19 6.62 -10.32
C GLY A 112 -4.11 6.10 -9.23
N VAL A 113 -3.90 6.51 -7.99
CA VAL A 113 -4.79 6.19 -6.87
C VAL A 113 -5.18 7.44 -6.13
N SER A 114 -6.47 7.54 -5.86
CA SER A 114 -7.11 8.61 -5.12
C SER A 114 -7.85 8.03 -3.92
N HIS A 115 -8.13 8.87 -2.93
CA HIS A 115 -8.97 8.43 -1.81
C HIS A 115 -10.36 8.07 -2.37
N PRO A 116 -11.04 7.03 -1.86
CA PRO A 116 -12.40 6.65 -2.30
C PRO A 116 -13.45 7.76 -2.24
N LYS A 117 -13.17 8.85 -1.52
CA LYS A 117 -14.04 10.04 -1.41
C LYS A 117 -13.95 10.93 -2.66
N ASP A 118 -12.83 10.85 -3.38
CA ASP A 118 -12.53 11.70 -4.53
C ASP A 118 -12.92 11.03 -5.86
N ILE A 119 -13.36 9.76 -5.81
CA ILE A 119 -13.84 9.02 -6.97
C ILE A 119 -15.29 9.45 -7.26
N LYS A 120 -15.47 10.34 -8.24
CA LYS A 120 -16.80 10.66 -8.78
C LYS A 120 -17.35 9.40 -9.45
N ARG A 121 -18.49 8.91 -8.96
CA ARG A 121 -19.24 7.81 -9.58
C ARG A 121 -19.96 8.28 -10.83
#